data_AF-A0A7M3S7I1-F1
#
_entry.id   AF-A0A7M3S7I1-F1
#
_cell.length_a   1.000
_cell.length_b   1.000
_cell.length_c   1.000
_cell.angle_alpha   90.00
_cell.angle_beta   90.00
_cell.angle_gamma   90.00
#
_symmetry.space_group_name_H-M   'P 1'
#
loop_
_entity.id
_entity.type
_entity.pdbx_description
1 polymer ?
#
loop_
_entity_poly.entity_id
_entity_poly.type
_entity_poly.pdbx_seq_one_letter_code
_entity_poly.pdbx_strand_id
1 'polypeptide(L)'
;LPHVFDARVSKAYPLAEAYLGLFPTGLVSIIAGGVAFLAGSVMAILVFLSVVEESILLEIEVGSRQLIWYLTIAGWIFLLARSFQVSVRFTTGESYEEAMTKLAAETHHFPTVWRGQSHTFATRDALLALFPYKAVLFLEECASVLLAPYVLCVTLP
;
A
#
# COMPACT_ATOMS: atom_id res chain seq x y z
N LEU A 1 14.61 -14.83 -24.55
CA LEU A 1 15.79 -14.31 -23.82
C LEU A 1 15.33 -13.53 -22.61
N PRO A 2 16.13 -13.45 -21.52
CA PRO A 2 15.75 -12.77 -20.28
C PRO A 2 15.27 -11.33 -20.50
N HIS A 3 15.97 -10.54 -21.30
CA HIS A 3 15.60 -9.15 -21.59
C HIS A 3 14.20 -8.98 -22.24
N VAL A 4 13.75 -9.95 -23.05
CA VAL A 4 12.40 -9.93 -23.64
C VAL A 4 11.34 -10.22 -22.59
N PHE A 5 11.66 -11.09 -21.63
CA PHE A 5 10.78 -11.36 -20.50
C PHE A 5 10.68 -10.14 -19.58
N ASP A 6 11.81 -9.53 -19.21
CA ASP A 6 11.83 -8.33 -18.37
C ASP A 6 11.06 -7.16 -19.00
N ALA A 7 11.19 -6.99 -20.32
CA ALA A 7 10.44 -5.98 -21.06
C ALA A 7 8.92 -6.24 -21.08
N ARG A 8 8.46 -7.49 -21.00
CA ARG A 8 7.03 -7.82 -20.86
C ARG A 8 6.54 -7.64 -19.43
N VAL A 9 7.33 -8.08 -18.45
CA VAL A 9 7.00 -7.93 -17.03
C VAL A 9 6.89 -6.45 -16.64
N SER A 10 7.79 -5.60 -17.14
CA SER A 10 7.74 -4.16 -16.88
C SER A 10 6.49 -3.50 -17.44
N LYS A 11 5.95 -3.98 -18.56
CA LYS A 11 4.66 -3.54 -19.13
C LYS A 11 3.46 -4.12 -18.39
N ALA A 12 3.55 -5.37 -17.94
CA ALA A 12 2.50 -6.04 -17.18
C ALA A 12 2.31 -5.45 -15.78
N TYR A 13 3.38 -4.97 -15.14
CA TYR A 13 3.35 -4.44 -13.78
C TYR A 13 2.32 -3.32 -13.54
N PRO A 14 2.27 -2.23 -14.32
CA PRO A 14 1.25 -1.20 -14.15
C PRO A 14 -0.18 -1.71 -14.43
N LEU A 15 -0.34 -2.71 -15.30
CA LEU A 15 -1.66 -3.34 -15.56
C LEU A 15 -2.10 -4.21 -14.38
N ALA A 16 -1.16 -4.91 -13.74
CA ALA A 16 -1.43 -5.67 -12.52
C ALA A 16 -1.81 -4.74 -11.36
N GLU A 17 -1.09 -3.63 -11.18
CA GLU A 17 -1.44 -2.62 -10.18
C GLU A 17 -2.82 -2.01 -10.44
N ALA A 18 -3.16 -1.73 -11.70
CA ALA A 18 -4.47 -1.23 -12.07
C ALA A 18 -5.59 -2.22 -11.74
N TYR A 19 -5.42 -3.51 -12.09
CA TYR A 19 -6.38 -4.57 -11.76
C TYR A 19 -6.53 -4.76 -10.24
N LEU A 20 -5.42 -4.83 -9.49
CA LEU A 20 -5.45 -4.96 -8.03
C LEU A 20 -6.11 -3.75 -7.36
N GLY A 21 -5.96 -2.56 -7.94
CA GLY A 21 -6.59 -1.32 -7.50
C GLY A 21 -8.12 -1.25 -7.69
N LEU A 22 -8.71 -2.15 -8.48
CA LEU A 22 -10.17 -2.27 -8.62
C LEU A 22 -10.81 -2.88 -7.37
N PHE A 23 -10.06 -3.70 -6.62
CA PHE A 23 -10.58 -4.33 -5.42
C PHE A 23 -10.76 -3.32 -4.30
N PRO A 24 -11.85 -3.44 -3.51
CA PRO A 24 -12.13 -2.50 -2.44
C PRO A 24 -10.98 -2.50 -1.44
N THR A 25 -10.65 -1.30 -0.97
CA THR A 25 -9.62 -1.12 0.04
C THR A 25 -10.05 -1.85 1.33
N GLY A 26 -9.19 -2.75 1.81
CA GLY A 26 -9.48 -3.55 3.00
C GLY A 26 -9.58 -2.72 4.29
N LEU A 27 -9.81 -3.40 5.42
CA LEU A 27 -9.94 -2.81 6.76
C LEU A 27 -8.84 -1.81 7.12
N VAL A 28 -7.62 -2.01 6.59
CA VAL A 28 -6.47 -1.11 6.79
C VAL A 28 -6.78 0.32 6.35
N SER A 29 -7.43 0.50 5.20
CA SER A 29 -7.77 1.84 4.69
C SER A 29 -8.82 2.54 5.54
N ILE A 30 -9.80 1.79 6.06
CA ILE A 30 -10.84 2.32 6.95
C ILE A 30 -10.22 2.81 8.26
N ILE A 31 -9.34 2.00 8.87
CA ILE A 31 -8.64 2.36 10.10
C ILE A 31 -7.71 3.56 9.86
N ALA A 32 -6.95 3.54 8.75
CA ALA A 32 -6.12 4.66 8.33
C ALA A 32 -6.94 5.94 8.10
N GLY A 33 -8.14 5.81 7.55
CA GLY A 33 -9.21 6.82 7.50
C GLY A 33 -9.45 7.50 8.84
N GLY A 34 -9.84 6.70 9.84
CA GLY A 34 -10.12 7.19 11.19
C GLY A 34 -8.90 7.84 11.86
N VAL A 35 -7.72 7.22 11.75
CA VAL A 35 -6.48 7.75 12.34
C VAL A 35 -6.09 9.07 11.68
N ALA A 36 -6.17 9.18 10.35
CA ALA A 36 -5.88 10.42 9.65
C ALA A 36 -6.86 11.54 10.02
N PHE A 37 -8.14 11.22 10.21
CA PHE A 37 -9.12 12.21 10.65
C PHE A 37 -8.82 12.74 12.06
N LEU A 38 -8.50 11.85 13.01
CA LEU A 38 -8.15 12.24 14.39
C LEU A 38 -6.83 13.01 14.46
N ALA A 39 -5.78 12.53 13.79
CA ALA A 39 -4.50 13.23 13.77
C ALA A 39 -4.61 14.58 13.04
N GLY A 40 -5.37 14.62 11.93
CA GLY A 40 -5.63 15.82 11.16
C GLY A 40 -6.44 16.87 11.91
N SER A 41 -7.43 16.48 12.74
CA SER A 41 -8.21 17.43 13.53
C SER A 41 -7.37 18.09 14.62
N VAL A 42 -6.54 17.32 15.33
CA VAL A 42 -5.58 17.85 16.32
C VAL A 42 -4.58 18.78 15.62
N MET A 43 -4.00 18.34 14.50
CA MET A 43 -3.07 19.15 13.72
C MET A 43 -3.73 20.46 13.24
N ALA A 44 -4.97 20.41 12.74
CA ALA A 44 -5.69 21.59 12.27
C ALA A 44 -5.94 22.60 13.38
N ILE A 45 -6.29 22.15 14.59
CA ILE A 45 -6.46 23.04 15.75
C ILE A 45 -5.14 23.73 16.10
N LEU A 46 -4.03 22.97 16.16
CA LEU A 46 -2.72 23.53 16.47
C LEU A 46 -2.22 24.52 15.42
N VAL A 47 -2.44 24.20 14.13
CA VAL A 47 -2.13 25.11 13.02
C VAL A 47 -3.01 26.35 13.07
N PHE A 48 -4.30 26.21 13.40
CA PHE A 48 -5.19 27.36 13.54
C PHE A 48 -4.73 28.31 14.66
N LEU A 49 -4.37 27.77 15.83
CA LEU A 49 -3.80 28.55 16.93
C LEU A 49 -2.51 29.28 16.51
N SER A 50 -1.64 28.59 15.76
CA SER A 50 -0.41 29.19 15.21
C SER A 50 -0.66 30.39 14.30
N VAL A 51 -1.75 30.37 13.53
CA VAL A 51 -2.10 31.45 12.60
C VAL A 51 -2.65 32.66 13.35
N VAL A 52 -3.36 32.44 14.45
CA VAL A 52 -3.87 33.52 15.30
C VAL A 52 -2.71 34.19 16.04
N GLU A 53 -1.83 33.40 16.65
CA GLU A 53 -0.67 33.91 17.36
C GLU A 53 0.48 32.89 17.36
N GLU A 54 1.62 33.26 16.79
CA GLU A 54 2.77 32.35 16.63
C GLU A 54 3.43 32.00 17.97
N SER A 55 3.41 32.93 18.94
CA SER A 55 3.98 32.76 20.28
C SER A 55 3.39 31.55 21.02
N ILE A 56 2.10 31.25 20.81
CA ILE A 56 1.39 30.13 21.45
C ILE A 56 2.11 28.80 21.17
N LEU A 57 2.60 28.57 19.94
CA LEU A 57 3.24 27.29 19.59
C LEU A 57 4.59 27.06 20.28
N LEU A 58 5.32 28.16 20.54
CA LEU A 58 6.70 28.16 21.02
C LEU A 58 6.79 28.34 22.54
N GLU A 59 5.91 29.15 23.12
CA GLU A 59 5.97 29.56 24.52
C GLU A 59 5.08 28.70 25.42
N ILE A 60 3.98 28.16 24.91
CA ILE A 60 3.06 27.37 25.73
C ILE A 60 3.54 25.91 25.78
N GLU A 61 3.82 25.46 27.00
CA GLU A 61 4.17 24.08 27.30
C GLU A 61 2.95 23.32 27.84
N VAL A 62 2.69 22.16 27.25
CA VAL A 62 1.71 21.22 27.78
C VAL A 62 2.49 20.08 28.43
N GLY A 63 2.44 20.01 29.76
CA GLY A 63 3.19 19.04 30.56
C GLY A 63 4.69 19.35 30.60
N SER A 64 5.45 18.89 29.60
CA SER A 64 6.93 19.02 29.52
C SER A 64 7.48 19.30 28.11
N ARG A 65 6.59 19.55 27.14
CA ARG A 65 6.94 19.78 25.74
C ARG A 65 6.15 20.96 25.19
N GLN A 66 6.78 21.69 24.27
CA GLN A 66 6.15 22.78 23.51
C GLN A 66 5.08 22.22 22.56
N LEU A 67 4.06 23.02 22.24
CA LEU A 67 2.99 22.64 21.30
C LEU A 67 3.52 22.25 19.92
N ILE A 68 4.63 22.83 19.46
CA ILE A 68 5.26 22.45 18.19
C ILE A 68 5.67 20.97 18.16
N TRP A 69 6.08 20.39 19.29
CA TRP A 69 6.42 18.98 19.37
C TRP A 69 5.19 18.10 19.08
N TYR A 70 4.04 18.45 19.66
CA TYR A 70 2.79 17.75 19.40
C TYR A 70 2.30 17.94 17.95
N LEU A 71 2.48 19.13 17.37
CA LEU A 71 2.18 19.39 15.96
C LEU A 71 3.02 18.51 15.03
N THR A 72 4.32 18.37 15.30
CA THR A 72 5.20 17.51 14.48
C THR A 72 4.76 16.04 14.53
N ILE A 73 4.41 15.53 15.72
CA ILE A 73 3.95 14.14 15.87
C ILE A 73 2.59 13.93 15.21
N ALA A 74 1.64 14.85 15.42
CA ALA A 74 0.33 14.79 14.78
C ALA A 74 0.47 14.82 13.25
N GLY A 75 1.35 15.67 12.71
CA GLY A 75 1.66 15.74 11.28
C GLY A 75 2.29 14.47 10.74
N TRP A 76 3.25 13.89 11.46
CA TRP A 76 3.86 12.61 11.09
C TRP A 76 2.83 11.47 11.05
N ILE A 77 2.00 11.35 12.10
CA ILE A 77 0.94 10.34 12.16
C ILE A 77 -0.07 10.55 11.03
N PHE A 78 -0.46 11.80 10.76
CA PHE A 78 -1.37 12.13 9.67
C PHE A 78 -0.81 11.71 8.30
N LEU A 79 0.47 12.04 8.02
CA LEU A 79 1.10 11.71 6.74
C LEU A 79 1.25 10.19 6.55
N LEU A 80 1.66 9.48 7.60
CA LEU A 80 1.75 8.02 7.59
C LEU A 80 0.38 7.39 7.37
N ALA A 81 -0.64 7.80 8.12
CA ALA A 81 -2.00 7.29 7.95
C ALA A 81 -2.52 7.57 6.53
N ARG A 82 -2.25 8.75 5.99
CA ARG A 82 -2.61 9.10 4.61
C ARG A 82 -1.90 8.23 3.56
N SER A 83 -0.67 7.77 3.83
CA SER A 83 0.03 6.82 2.95
C SER A 83 -0.66 5.45 2.87
N PHE A 84 -1.40 5.04 3.90
CA PHE A 84 -2.14 3.77 3.92
C PHE A 84 -3.56 3.90 3.35
N GLN A 85 -4.04 5.13 3.15
CA GLN A 85 -5.28 5.38 2.42
C GLN A 85 -5.03 5.16 0.93
N VAL A 86 -5.20 3.92 0.48
CA VAL A 86 -5.23 3.63 -0.95
C VAL A 86 -6.53 4.22 -1.50
N SER A 87 -6.45 5.23 -2.36
CA SER A 87 -7.63 5.69 -3.07
C SER A 87 -8.03 4.59 -4.05
N VAL A 88 -9.24 4.04 -3.91
CA VAL A 88 -9.78 3.19 -4.97
C VAL A 88 -9.85 4.08 -6.21
N ARG A 89 -9.00 3.80 -7.21
CA ARG A 89 -9.23 4.34 -8.54
C ARG A 89 -10.43 3.57 -9.06
N PHE A 90 -11.62 4.04 -8.69
CA PHE A 90 -12.80 3.77 -9.50
C PHE A 90 -12.61 4.57 -10.79
N THR A 91 -11.72 4.08 -11.67
CA THR A 91 -11.78 4.47 -13.08
C THR A 91 -13.17 4.05 -13.53
N THR A 92 -14.03 5.05 -13.70
CA THR A 92 -15.43 4.91 -14.05
C THR A 92 -15.55 4.06 -15.31
N GLY A 93 -15.79 2.75 -15.17
CA GLY A 93 -16.19 1.86 -16.26
C GLY A 93 -15.27 0.68 -16.60
N GLU A 94 -14.10 0.50 -15.99
CA GLU A 94 -13.28 -0.70 -16.32
C GLU A 94 -13.83 -1.95 -15.63
N SER A 95 -14.18 -2.97 -16.43
CA SER A 95 -14.57 -4.29 -15.93
C SER A 95 -13.34 -5.06 -15.43
N TYR A 96 -13.48 -5.80 -14.32
CA TYR A 96 -12.43 -6.69 -13.79
C TYR A 96 -11.91 -7.66 -14.87
N GLU A 97 -12.80 -8.18 -15.71
CA GLU A 97 -12.44 -9.08 -16.81
C GLU A 97 -11.62 -8.36 -17.90
N GLU A 98 -11.95 -7.11 -18.20
CA GLU A 98 -11.21 -6.33 -19.19
C GLU A 98 -9.79 -6.01 -18.71
N ALA A 99 -9.65 -5.60 -17.44
CA ALA A 99 -8.37 -5.35 -16.82
C ALA A 99 -7.50 -6.62 -16.77
N MET A 100 -8.09 -7.76 -16.40
CA MET A 100 -7.41 -9.06 -16.43
C MET A 100 -7.03 -9.49 -17.85
N THR A 101 -7.87 -9.23 -18.85
CA THR A 101 -7.57 -9.56 -20.25
C THR A 101 -6.41 -8.72 -20.79
N LYS A 102 -6.35 -7.42 -20.46
CA LYS A 102 -5.21 -6.55 -20.78
C LYS A 102 -3.91 -7.07 -20.15
N LEU A 103 -3.96 -7.47 -18.88
CA LEU A 103 -2.82 -8.06 -18.19
C LEU A 103 -2.38 -9.38 -18.83
N ALA A 104 -3.34 -10.26 -19.14
CA ALA A 104 -3.10 -11.54 -19.79
C ALA A 104 -2.50 -11.40 -21.19
N ALA A 105 -2.79 -10.31 -21.91
CA ALA A 105 -2.18 -10.05 -23.22
C ALA A 105 -0.67 -9.84 -23.13
N GLU A 106 -0.17 -9.20 -22.06
CA GLU A 106 1.26 -9.00 -21.85
C GLU A 106 1.93 -10.24 -21.23
N THR A 107 1.30 -10.85 -20.21
CA THR A 107 1.87 -12.01 -19.49
C THR A 107 1.71 -13.32 -20.26
N HIS A 108 0.79 -13.39 -21.21
CA HIS A 108 0.36 -14.62 -21.89
C HIS A 108 -0.13 -15.72 -20.93
N HIS A 109 -0.51 -15.35 -19.71
CA HIS A 109 -0.96 -16.26 -18.67
C HIS A 109 -2.39 -15.93 -18.26
N PHE A 110 -3.34 -16.80 -18.63
CA PHE A 110 -4.74 -16.67 -18.20
C PHE A 110 -5.38 -18.05 -17.99
N PRO A 111 -5.25 -18.62 -16.78
CA PRO A 111 -5.86 -19.89 -16.41
C PRO A 111 -7.36 -19.91 -16.71
N THR A 112 -7.88 -21.05 -17.16
CA THR A 112 -9.30 -21.23 -17.44
C THR A 112 -10.18 -20.98 -16.21
N VAL A 113 -9.66 -21.25 -15.01
CA VAL A 113 -10.34 -21.04 -13.72
C VAL A 113 -10.60 -19.55 -13.43
N TRP A 114 -9.79 -18.64 -13.97
CA TRP A 114 -9.94 -17.20 -13.72
C TRP A 114 -10.99 -16.57 -14.63
N ARG A 115 -11.32 -17.20 -15.76
CA ARG A 115 -12.24 -16.65 -16.76
C ARG A 115 -13.66 -16.54 -16.18
N GLY A 116 -14.22 -15.34 -16.18
CA GLY A 116 -15.54 -15.08 -15.60
C GLY A 116 -15.56 -15.00 -14.07
N GLN A 117 -14.39 -15.12 -13.42
CA GLN A 117 -14.21 -15.03 -11.97
C GLN A 117 -13.14 -13.99 -11.60
N SER A 118 -12.83 -13.04 -12.50
CA SER A 118 -11.81 -12.01 -12.29
C SER A 118 -12.20 -10.97 -11.22
N HIS A 119 -13.45 -10.98 -10.75
CA HIS A 119 -13.91 -10.12 -9.66
C HIS A 119 -13.75 -10.77 -8.27
N THR A 120 -13.34 -12.04 -8.20
CA THR A 120 -13.25 -12.78 -6.93
C THR A 120 -11.92 -12.55 -6.22
N PHE A 121 -11.94 -12.58 -4.89
CA PHE A 121 -10.72 -12.50 -4.08
C PHE A 121 -9.80 -13.70 -4.28
N ALA A 122 -10.33 -14.87 -4.64
CA ALA A 122 -9.52 -16.04 -4.98
C ALA A 122 -8.61 -15.78 -6.19
N THR A 123 -9.14 -15.18 -7.26
CA THR A 123 -8.36 -14.80 -8.45
C THR A 123 -7.35 -13.70 -8.11
N ARG A 124 -7.74 -12.71 -7.28
CA ARG A 124 -6.81 -11.69 -6.77
C ARG A 124 -5.63 -12.31 -6.02
N ASP A 125 -5.90 -13.23 -5.10
CA ASP A 125 -4.86 -13.83 -4.26
C ASP A 125 -3.92 -14.74 -5.08
N ALA A 126 -4.48 -15.45 -6.06
CA ALA A 126 -3.68 -16.21 -7.02
C ALA A 126 -2.78 -15.29 -7.88
N LEU A 127 -3.28 -14.11 -8.27
CA LEU A 127 -2.46 -13.11 -8.96
C LEU A 127 -1.38 -12.51 -8.04
N LEU A 128 -1.71 -12.21 -6.78
CA LEU A 128 -0.75 -11.69 -5.79
C LEU A 128 0.37 -12.69 -5.48
N ALA A 129 0.14 -13.99 -5.66
CA ALA A 129 1.21 -14.99 -5.57
C ALA A 129 2.22 -14.86 -6.72
N LEU A 130 1.82 -14.34 -7.88
CA LEU A 130 2.69 -14.06 -9.03
C LEU A 130 3.27 -12.64 -8.98
N PHE A 131 2.49 -11.67 -8.50
CA PHE A 131 2.84 -10.25 -8.38
C PHE A 131 2.69 -9.78 -6.92
N PRO A 132 3.60 -10.20 -6.01
CA PRO A 132 3.53 -9.83 -4.61
C PRO A 132 3.83 -8.34 -4.41
N TYR A 133 3.31 -7.77 -3.32
CA TYR A 133 3.63 -6.41 -2.92
C TYR A 133 5.11 -6.28 -2.59
N LYS A 134 5.72 -5.14 -2.96
CA LYS A 134 7.13 -4.84 -2.65
C LYS A 134 7.47 -4.94 -1.16
N ALA A 135 6.54 -4.55 -0.28
CA ALA A 135 6.74 -4.69 1.16
C ALA A 135 6.81 -6.15 1.61
N VAL A 136 6.01 -7.04 1.00
CA VAL A 136 6.05 -8.48 1.27
C VAL A 136 7.36 -9.07 0.78
N LEU A 137 7.79 -8.72 -0.44
CA LEU A 137 9.09 -9.14 -0.98
C LEU A 137 10.24 -8.70 -0.07
N PHE A 138 10.24 -7.46 0.39
CA PHE A 138 11.28 -6.95 1.28
C PHE A 138 11.31 -7.70 2.62
N LEU A 139 10.14 -8.02 3.19
CA LEU A 139 10.05 -8.83 4.41
C LEU A 139 10.54 -10.26 4.18
N GLU A 140 10.21 -10.85 3.02
CA GLU A 140 10.70 -12.16 2.62
C GLU A 140 12.22 -12.18 2.44
N GLU A 141 12.80 -11.15 1.81
CA GLU A 141 14.25 -10.98 1.69
C GLU A 141 14.91 -10.89 3.07
N CYS A 142 14.37 -10.07 3.98
CA CYS A 142 14.84 -9.99 5.37
C CYS A 142 14.78 -11.34 6.07
N ALA A 143 13.66 -12.06 5.92
CA ALA A 143 13.47 -13.38 6.53
C ALA A 143 14.42 -14.42 5.90
N SER A 144 14.67 -14.35 4.59
CA SER A 144 15.53 -15.27 3.86
C SER A 144 16.98 -15.19 4.36
N VAL A 145 17.48 -14.00 4.68
CA VAL A 145 18.82 -13.82 5.26
C VAL A 145 18.96 -14.57 6.59
N LEU A 146 17.89 -14.60 7.39
CA LEU A 146 17.87 -15.29 8.68
C LEU A 146 17.64 -16.80 8.54
N LEU A 147 16.75 -17.21 7.63
CA LEU A 147 16.28 -18.59 7.50
C LEU A 147 17.13 -19.45 6.56
N ALA A 148 17.74 -18.87 5.52
CA ALA A 148 18.57 -19.59 4.56
C ALA A 148 19.66 -20.46 5.21
N PRO A 149 20.46 -20.00 6.20
CA PRO A 149 21.46 -20.86 6.84
C PRO A 149 20.82 -22.04 7.60
N TYR A 150 19.68 -21.82 8.24
CA TYR A 150 18.94 -22.89 8.93
C TYR A 150 18.41 -23.94 7.95
N VAL A 151 17.79 -23.49 6.86
CA VAL A 151 17.27 -24.37 5.81
C VAL A 151 18.40 -25.18 5.16
N LEU A 152 19.53 -24.55 4.83
CA LEU A 152 20.70 -25.23 4.27
C LEU A 152 21.21 -26.35 5.19
N CYS A 153 21.34 -26.09 6.49
CA CYS A 153 21.79 -27.11 7.45
C CYS A 153 20.82 -28.29 7.61
N VAL A 154 19.51 -28.09 7.45
CA VAL A 154 18.49 -29.12 7.68
C VAL A 154 18.13 -29.89 6.40
N THR A 155 18.11 -29.22 5.25
CA THR A 155 17.64 -29.81 3.98
C THR A 155 18.76 -30.30 3.07
N LEU A 156 19.98 -29.78 3.21
CA LEU A 156 21.18 -30.18 2.46
C LEU A 156 22.32 -30.75 3.34
N PRO A 157 22.05 -31.60 4.38
CA PRO A 157 23.15 -32.29 5.07
C PRO A 157 23.84 -33.32 4.17
#